data_AF-A0A3D2GC86-F1
#
_entry.id   AF-A0A3D2GC86-F1
#
_cell.length_a   1.000
_cell.length_b   1.000
_cell.length_c   1.000
_cell.angle_alpha   90.00
_cell.angle_beta   90.00
_cell.angle_gamma   90.00
#
_symmetry.space_group_name_H-M   'P 1'
#
loop_
_entity.id
_entity.type
_entity.pdbx_description
1 polymer ?
#
loop_
_entity_poly.entity_id
_entity_poly.type
_entity_poly.pdbx_seq_one_letter_code
_entity_poly.pdbx_strand_id
1 'polypeptide(L)'
;MINQGMIDLNLIEKGAKYSKLKKTFIIFICLNVPFPDNLPIYTFNNICEENKSIYLNDDATKVIINANGNRTGLSQDMCAFLDFLQNKSPKSEFTEKLQKAVEKATSNEEWEVEYMTMAMKIQEEREEAKIETTIGLLSEFQWTKENIINKLIKDFDLTKEEAVEYYNQYLKEH
;
A
#
# COMPACT_ATOMS: atom_id res chain seq x y z
N MET A 1 0.57 1.12 12.13
CA MET A 1 -0.71 0.78 12.82
C MET A 1 -1.82 1.23 11.89
N ILE A 2 -2.47 0.31 11.17
CA ILE A 2 -3.55 0.68 10.23
C ILE A 2 -4.82 0.89 11.06
N ASN A 3 -5.35 2.10 10.98
CA ASN A 3 -6.47 2.61 11.76
C ASN A 3 -7.78 1.97 11.28
N GLN A 4 -8.61 1.43 12.19
CA GLN A 4 -9.87 0.73 11.86
C GLN A 4 -10.84 1.56 11.00
N GLY A 5 -10.73 2.89 11.04
CA GLY A 5 -11.59 3.79 10.26
C GLY A 5 -11.49 3.65 8.73
N MET A 6 -10.39 3.15 8.17
CA MET A 6 -10.29 2.98 6.70
C MET A 6 -10.93 1.68 6.19
N ILE A 7 -11.09 0.66 7.03
CA ILE A 7 -11.72 -0.62 6.63
C ILE A 7 -13.24 -0.49 6.61
N ASP A 8 -13.81 0.29 7.53
CA ASP A 8 -15.27 0.52 7.61
C ASP A 8 -15.81 1.36 6.43
N LEU A 9 -14.99 2.19 5.77
CA LEU A 9 -15.45 3.07 4.69
C LEU A 9 -15.73 2.34 3.36
N ASN A 10 -15.07 1.21 3.10
CA ASN A 10 -15.26 0.47 1.85
C ASN A 10 -16.40 -0.56 1.89
N LEU A 11 -16.94 -0.87 3.07
CA LEU A 11 -18.05 -1.83 3.24
C LEU A 11 -19.43 -1.18 3.35
N ILE A 12 -19.49 0.15 3.52
CA ILE A 12 -20.76 0.87 3.63
C ILE A 12 -21.08 1.50 2.27
N GLU A 13 -21.49 0.65 1.32
CA GLU A 13 -22.35 1.12 0.24
C GLU A 13 -23.59 1.78 0.87
N LYS A 14 -23.84 3.01 0.44
CA LYS A 14 -24.92 3.88 0.91
C LYS A 14 -26.25 3.12 1.04
N GLY A 15 -26.78 3.03 2.28
CA GLY A 15 -28.23 2.85 2.51
C GLY A 15 -28.73 1.48 3.02
N ALA A 16 -27.89 0.58 3.53
CA ALA A 16 -28.37 -0.66 4.13
C ALA A 16 -28.86 -0.48 5.59
N LYS A 17 -30.03 -1.05 5.92
CA LYS A 17 -30.60 -1.06 7.28
C LYS A 17 -29.65 -1.81 8.24
N TYR A 18 -29.30 -1.18 9.37
CA TYR A 18 -28.41 -1.70 10.43
C TYR A 18 -28.78 -3.07 11.01
N SER A 19 -30.01 -3.58 10.78
CA SER A 19 -30.52 -4.81 11.39
C SER A 19 -30.08 -6.12 10.71
N LYS A 20 -29.08 -6.09 9.81
CA LYS A 20 -28.53 -7.26 9.11
C LYS A 20 -27.01 -7.15 8.92
N LEU A 21 -26.28 -6.72 9.95
CA LEU A 21 -24.82 -6.79 9.93
C LEU A 21 -24.39 -8.26 9.75
N LYS A 22 -23.78 -8.57 8.60
CA LYS A 22 -23.22 -9.88 8.30
C LYS A 22 -22.06 -10.12 9.28
N LYS A 23 -21.94 -11.34 9.82
CA LYS A 23 -20.77 -11.75 10.62
C LYS A 23 -19.50 -11.34 9.89
N THR A 24 -18.73 -10.44 10.50
CA THR A 24 -17.58 -9.82 9.85
C THR A 24 -16.32 -10.40 10.47
N PHE A 25 -15.54 -11.10 9.64
CA PHE A 25 -14.24 -11.63 10.00
C PHE A 25 -13.16 -10.75 9.42
N ILE A 26 -12.30 -10.19 10.27
CA ILE A 26 -11.09 -9.50 9.85
C ILE A 26 -9.92 -10.45 10.11
N ILE A 27 -9.26 -10.90 9.04
CA ILE A 27 -8.12 -11.81 9.12
C ILE A 27 -6.84 -11.04 8.82
N PHE A 28 -5.93 -10.98 9.79
CA PHE A 28 -4.58 -10.44 9.62
C PHE A 28 -3.59 -11.58 9.45
N ILE A 29 -2.76 -11.51 8.42
CA ILE A 29 -1.69 -12.48 8.18
C ILE A 29 -0.36 -11.80 8.50
N CYS A 30 0.37 -12.36 9.48
CA CYS A 30 1.64 -11.84 9.95
C CYS A 30 2.78 -12.78 9.55
N LEU A 31 3.74 -12.26 8.80
CA LEU A 31 4.99 -12.98 8.47
C LEU A 31 6.04 -12.91 9.59
N ASN A 32 5.87 -11.97 10.52
CA ASN A 32 6.67 -11.83 11.73
C ASN A 32 5.85 -12.22 12.96
N VAL A 33 6.52 -12.62 14.05
CA VAL A 33 5.88 -13.03 15.30
C VAL A 33 5.11 -11.83 15.89
N PRO A 34 3.75 -11.88 15.96
CA PRO A 34 2.96 -10.73 16.38
C PRO A 34 2.85 -10.59 17.90
N PHE A 35 3.00 -11.69 18.65
CA PHE A 35 2.89 -11.73 20.11
C PHE A 35 3.87 -12.75 20.73
N PRO A 36 4.23 -12.59 22.02
CA PRO A 36 5.26 -13.41 22.68
C PRO A 36 4.99 -14.91 22.68
N ASP A 37 3.72 -15.32 22.74
CA ASP A 37 3.33 -16.74 22.89
C ASP A 37 3.51 -17.57 21.62
N ASN A 38 3.85 -16.93 20.49
CA ASN A 38 4.12 -17.55 19.19
C ASN A 38 3.09 -18.62 18.75
N LEU A 39 1.81 -18.42 19.09
CA LEU A 39 0.72 -19.25 18.61
C LEU A 39 0.54 -19.07 17.10
N PRO A 40 0.08 -20.10 16.38
CA PRO A 40 -0.21 -20.01 14.94
C PRO A 40 -1.46 -19.18 14.64
N ILE A 41 -2.45 -19.18 15.54
CA ILE A 41 -3.73 -18.49 15.37
C ILE A 41 -4.11 -17.82 16.69
N TYR A 42 -4.41 -16.54 16.62
CA TYR A 42 -5.01 -15.77 17.72
C TYR A 42 -6.40 -15.32 17.29
N THR A 43 -7.41 -15.60 18.10
CA THR A 43 -8.78 -15.12 17.85
C THR A 43 -9.17 -14.15 18.93
N PHE A 44 -9.56 -12.94 18.53
CA PHE A 44 -10.00 -11.88 19.42
C PHE A 44 -11.47 -11.60 19.19
N ASN A 45 -12.22 -11.55 20.29
CA ASN A 45 -13.60 -11.10 20.35
C ASN A 45 -13.66 -9.90 21.30
N ASN A 46 -14.64 -9.02 21.13
CA ASN A 46 -14.85 -7.90 22.05
C ASN A 46 -15.47 -8.40 23.36
N ILE A 47 -14.72 -8.28 24.45
CA ILE A 47 -15.10 -8.69 25.80
C ILE A 47 -15.21 -7.47 26.71
N CYS A 48 -16.09 -7.54 27.71
CA CYS A 48 -16.17 -6.52 28.77
C CYS A 48 -14.94 -6.59 29.67
N GLU A 49 -14.30 -5.45 29.93
CA GLU A 49 -13.08 -5.39 30.74
C GLU A 49 -13.37 -5.64 32.22
N GLU A 50 -14.48 -5.09 32.73
CA GLU A 50 -14.94 -5.25 34.11
C GLU A 50 -15.42 -6.67 34.41
N ASN A 51 -15.93 -7.37 33.39
CA ASN A 51 -16.40 -8.74 33.50
C ASN A 51 -16.09 -9.55 32.23
N LYS A 52 -14.97 -10.27 32.26
CA LYS A 52 -14.47 -11.09 31.14
C LYS A 52 -15.38 -12.28 30.76
N SER A 53 -16.42 -12.58 31.53
CA SER A 53 -17.43 -13.57 31.17
C SER A 53 -18.49 -13.02 30.22
N ILE A 54 -18.55 -11.70 30.03
CA ILE A 54 -19.50 -11.02 29.16
C ILE A 54 -18.83 -10.69 27.82
N TYR A 55 -19.41 -11.22 26.74
CA TYR A 55 -19.04 -10.90 25.37
C TYR A 55 -19.97 -9.83 24.83
N LEU A 56 -19.41 -8.85 24.12
CA LEU A 56 -20.19 -7.79 23.49
C LEU A 56 -21.11 -8.33 22.38
N ASN A 57 -20.77 -9.51 21.82
CA ASN A 57 -21.51 -10.20 20.76
C ASN A 57 -21.86 -9.28 19.58
N ASP A 58 -20.93 -8.39 19.21
CA ASP A 58 -21.07 -7.43 18.12
C ASP A 58 -20.72 -8.02 16.74
N ASP A 59 -20.71 -9.36 16.64
CA ASP A 59 -20.41 -10.13 15.42
C ASP A 59 -19.09 -9.76 14.72
N ALA A 60 -18.18 -9.08 15.43
CA ALA A 60 -16.85 -8.67 14.97
C ALA A 60 -15.79 -9.63 15.54
N THR A 61 -15.31 -10.55 14.70
CA THR A 61 -14.21 -11.46 15.07
C THR A 61 -12.94 -11.07 14.34
N LYS A 62 -11.86 -10.83 15.10
CA LYS A 62 -10.52 -10.59 14.54
C LYS A 62 -9.68 -11.85 14.69
N VAL A 63 -9.15 -12.35 13.59
CA VAL A 63 -8.24 -13.51 13.58
C VAL A 63 -6.87 -13.04 13.13
N ILE A 64 -5.84 -13.33 13.90
CA ILE A 64 -4.44 -13.06 13.54
C ILE A 64 -3.76 -14.40 13.30
N ILE A 65 -3.30 -14.60 12.07
CA ILE A 65 -2.56 -15.79 11.63
C ILE A 65 -1.08 -15.45 11.65
N ASN A 66 -0.30 -16.17 12.45
CA ASN A 66 1.14 -16.03 12.55
C ASN A 66 1.81 -17.10 11.70
N ALA A 67 2.40 -16.70 10.57
CA ALA A 67 3.10 -17.62 9.68
C ALA A 67 4.23 -18.36 10.40
N ASN A 68 4.90 -17.76 11.40
CA ASN A 68 5.97 -18.38 12.19
C ASN A 68 5.50 -19.12 13.45
N GLY A 69 4.18 -19.18 13.66
CA GLY A 69 3.63 -19.82 14.84
C GLY A 69 3.81 -21.32 14.85
N ASN A 70 3.70 -21.92 16.03
CA ASN A 70 3.87 -23.37 16.19
C ASN A 70 2.86 -24.16 15.32
N ARG A 71 3.33 -25.22 14.63
CA ARG A 71 2.51 -26.10 13.79
C ARG A 71 1.78 -27.20 14.59
N THR A 72 2.12 -27.41 15.86
CA THR A 72 1.50 -28.46 16.68
C THR A 72 -0.01 -28.28 16.76
N GLY A 73 -0.76 -29.32 16.40
CA GLY A 73 -2.24 -29.33 16.46
C GLY A 73 -2.94 -28.70 15.26
N LEU A 74 -2.20 -28.23 14.24
CA LEU A 74 -2.79 -27.74 12.99
C LEU A 74 -3.04 -28.88 11.99
N SER A 75 -4.01 -28.67 11.10
CA SER A 75 -4.21 -29.56 9.96
C SER A 75 -3.05 -29.45 8.96
N GLN A 76 -2.86 -30.50 8.15
CA GLN A 76 -1.82 -30.53 7.12
C GLN A 76 -1.97 -29.37 6.12
N ASP A 77 -3.20 -29.03 5.75
CA ASP A 77 -3.48 -27.90 4.85
C ASP A 77 -3.11 -26.56 5.47
N MET A 78 -3.37 -26.36 6.76
CA MET A 78 -2.96 -25.14 7.47
C MET A 78 -1.45 -25.04 7.59
N CYS A 79 -0.75 -26.14 7.87
CA CYS A 79 0.71 -26.15 7.85
C CYS A 79 1.25 -25.77 6.47
N ALA A 80 0.72 -26.37 5.40
CA ALA A 80 1.10 -26.06 4.03
C ALA A 80 0.82 -24.58 3.67
N PHE A 81 -0.31 -24.04 4.13
CA PHE A 81 -0.64 -22.62 3.96
C PHE A 81 0.37 -21.69 4.63
N LEU A 82 0.69 -21.92 5.91
CA LEU A 82 1.65 -21.09 6.64
C LEU A 82 3.06 -21.19 6.04
N ASP A 83 3.45 -22.37 5.56
CA ASP A 83 4.73 -22.58 4.89
C ASP A 83 4.80 -21.87 3.53
N PHE A 84 3.68 -21.83 2.79
CA PHE A 84 3.55 -21.07 1.55
C PHE A 84 3.68 -19.56 1.81
N LEU A 85 3.07 -19.05 2.88
CA LEU A 85 3.21 -17.64 3.26
C LEU A 85 4.65 -17.23 3.55
N GLN A 86 5.44 -18.12 4.15
CA GLN A 86 6.86 -17.85 4.42
C GLN A 86 7.74 -17.99 3.17
N ASN A 87 7.60 -19.10 2.45
CA ASN A 87 8.59 -19.53 1.46
C ASN A 87 8.14 -19.33 0.02
N LYS A 88 6.89 -18.91 -0.21
CA LYS A 88 6.25 -18.76 -1.53
C LYS A 88 6.38 -19.99 -2.45
N SER A 89 6.60 -21.17 -1.87
CA SER A 89 6.73 -22.43 -2.61
C SER A 89 5.47 -23.26 -2.37
N PRO A 90 4.74 -23.63 -3.44
CA PRO A 90 3.58 -24.48 -3.31
C PRO A 90 4.05 -25.90 -2.99
N LYS A 91 3.42 -26.54 -1.99
CA LYS A 91 3.74 -27.91 -1.55
C LYS A 91 2.49 -28.81 -1.52
N SER A 92 1.34 -28.26 -1.87
CA SER A 92 0.05 -28.95 -1.92
C SER A 92 -0.86 -28.35 -2.99
N GLU A 93 -1.86 -29.12 -3.42
CA GLU A 93 -2.89 -28.67 -4.37
C GLU A 93 -3.59 -27.37 -3.92
N PHE A 94 -3.79 -27.21 -2.60
CA PHE A 94 -4.33 -25.98 -2.02
C PHE A 94 -3.41 -24.77 -2.25
N THR A 95 -2.12 -24.93 -1.95
CA THR A 95 -1.12 -23.86 -2.14
C THR A 95 -0.88 -23.52 -3.61
N GLU A 96 -1.02 -24.50 -4.52
CA GLU A 96 -0.96 -24.25 -5.97
C GLU A 96 -2.15 -23.42 -6.48
N LYS A 97 -3.36 -23.73 -6.00
CA LYS A 97 -4.56 -22.92 -6.31
C LYS A 97 -4.43 -21.49 -5.79
N LEU A 98 -3.88 -21.34 -4.58
CA LEU A 98 -3.57 -20.03 -4.00
C LEU A 98 -2.55 -19.26 -4.84
N GLN A 99 -1.45 -19.89 -5.23
CA GLN A 99 -0.43 -19.25 -6.06
C GLN A 99 -1.02 -18.75 -7.38
N LYS A 100 -1.81 -19.58 -8.08
CA LYS A 100 -2.49 -19.16 -9.32
C LYS A 100 -3.45 -17.99 -9.11
N ALA A 101 -4.16 -17.96 -7.98
CA ALA A 101 -5.06 -16.85 -7.64
C ALA A 101 -4.28 -15.57 -7.33
N VAL A 102 -3.14 -15.66 -6.63
CA VAL A 102 -2.23 -14.54 -6.37
C VAL A 102 -1.66 -14.03 -7.69
N GLU A 103 -1.12 -14.91 -8.53
CA GLU A 103 -0.57 -14.57 -9.84
C GLU A 103 -1.60 -13.82 -10.69
N LYS A 104 -2.85 -14.31 -10.74
CA LYS A 104 -3.95 -13.66 -11.44
C LYS A 104 -4.32 -12.29 -10.87
N ALA A 105 -4.27 -12.11 -9.55
CA ALA A 105 -4.57 -10.84 -8.90
C ALA A 105 -3.43 -9.82 -9.09
N THR A 106 -2.19 -10.28 -9.12
CA THR A 106 -1.01 -9.44 -9.38
C THR A 106 -0.79 -9.15 -10.85
N SER A 107 -1.29 -9.99 -11.76
CA SER A 107 -1.21 -9.79 -13.20
C SER A 107 -2.33 -8.89 -13.75
N ASN A 108 -3.03 -8.15 -12.90
CA ASN A 108 -4.10 -7.26 -13.36
C ASN A 108 -3.46 -6.06 -14.06
N GLU A 109 -3.40 -6.12 -15.40
CA GLU A 109 -2.79 -5.11 -16.27
C GLU A 109 -3.24 -3.68 -15.96
N GLU A 110 -4.49 -3.50 -15.50
CA GLU A 110 -5.01 -2.19 -15.08
C GLU A 110 -4.21 -1.57 -13.93
N TRP A 111 -3.86 -2.36 -12.91
CA TRP A 111 -3.09 -1.86 -11.76
C TRP A 111 -1.63 -1.60 -12.12
N GLU A 112 -1.08 -2.36 -13.05
CA GLU A 112 0.27 -2.11 -13.57
C GLU A 112 0.32 -0.79 -14.34
N VAL A 113 -0.68 -0.52 -15.18
CA VAL A 113 -0.82 0.74 -15.92
C VAL A 113 -1.05 1.93 -14.98
N GLU A 114 -1.94 1.81 -13.99
CA GLU A 114 -2.17 2.87 -13.00
C GLU A 114 -0.91 3.18 -12.19
N TYR A 115 -0.18 2.14 -11.74
CA TYR A 115 1.07 2.30 -11.00
C TYR A 115 2.16 2.96 -11.86
N MET A 116 2.34 2.51 -13.11
CA MET A 116 3.28 3.14 -14.05
C MET A 116 2.93 4.61 -14.31
N THR A 117 1.65 4.92 -14.53
CA THR A 117 1.18 6.29 -14.75
C THR A 117 1.46 7.17 -13.54
N MET A 118 1.21 6.66 -12.33
CA MET A 118 1.49 7.39 -11.09
C MET A 118 2.99 7.59 -10.90
N ALA A 119 3.81 6.57 -11.17
CA ALA A 119 5.25 6.66 -11.08
C ALA A 119 5.84 7.67 -12.08
N MET A 120 5.33 7.70 -13.32
CA MET A 120 5.70 8.68 -14.33
C MET A 120 5.38 10.11 -13.88
N LYS A 121 4.18 10.37 -13.38
CA LYS A 121 3.79 11.69 -12.85
C LYS A 121 4.71 12.15 -11.71
N ILE A 122 5.01 11.25 -10.77
CA ILE A 122 5.92 11.58 -9.65
C ILE A 122 7.33 11.89 -10.17
N GLN A 123 7.77 11.21 -11.22
CA GLN A 123 9.07 11.50 -11.82
C GLN A 123 9.08 12.85 -12.54
N GLU A 124 8.05 13.14 -13.33
CA GLU A 124 7.85 14.43 -14.00
C GLU A 124 7.85 15.58 -12.96
N GLU A 125 7.02 15.49 -11.91
CA GLU A 125 6.96 16.49 -10.82
C GLU A 125 8.33 16.70 -10.15
N ARG A 126 9.14 15.65 -9.99
CA ARG A 126 10.49 15.75 -9.41
C ARG A 126 11.50 16.41 -10.37
N GLU A 127 11.36 16.20 -11.67
CA GLU A 127 12.20 16.85 -12.67
C GLU A 127 11.84 18.32 -12.80
N GLU A 128 10.55 18.65 -12.85
CA GLU A 128 10.03 20.02 -12.83
C GLU A 128 10.53 20.78 -11.59
N ALA A 129 10.40 20.21 -10.39
CA ALA A 129 10.87 20.84 -9.16
C ALA A 129 12.38 21.14 -9.16
N LYS A 130 13.20 20.28 -9.79
CA LYS A 130 14.65 20.52 -9.94
C LYS A 130 14.93 21.67 -10.91
N ILE A 131 14.21 21.71 -12.03
CA ILE A 131 14.32 22.78 -13.03
C ILE A 131 13.92 24.11 -12.38
N GLU A 132 12.80 24.14 -11.68
CA GLU A 132 12.30 25.32 -10.96
C GLU A 132 13.30 25.83 -9.91
N THR A 133 13.82 24.92 -9.08
CA THR A 133 14.86 25.24 -8.08
C THR A 133 16.10 25.83 -8.76
N THR A 134 16.51 25.26 -9.90
CA THR A 134 17.66 25.75 -10.65
C THR A 134 17.42 27.15 -11.22
N ILE A 135 16.24 27.41 -11.77
CA ILE A 135 15.86 28.74 -12.27
C ILE A 135 15.87 29.76 -11.14
N GLY A 136 15.26 29.43 -9.99
CA GLY A 136 15.22 30.30 -8.83
C GLY A 136 16.61 30.67 -8.32
N LEU A 137 17.47 29.67 -8.09
CA LEU A 137 18.85 29.90 -7.65
C LEU A 137 19.63 30.78 -8.63
N LEU A 138 19.58 30.49 -9.93
CA LEU A 138 20.31 31.28 -10.92
C LEU A 138 19.77 32.71 -11.05
N SER A 139 18.45 32.88 -10.89
CA SER A 139 17.80 34.20 -10.87
C SER A 139 18.23 35.02 -9.65
N GLU A 140 18.36 34.40 -8.47
CA GLU A 140 18.93 35.04 -7.27
C GLU A 140 20.38 35.49 -7.48
N PHE A 141 21.17 34.71 -8.22
CA PHE A 141 22.52 35.10 -8.65
C PHE A 141 22.55 36.12 -9.81
N GLN A 142 21.40 36.69 -10.18
CA GLN A 142 21.24 37.70 -11.24
C GLN A 142 21.75 37.23 -12.62
N TRP A 143 21.64 35.94 -12.92
CA TRP A 143 21.94 35.44 -14.25
C TRP A 143 20.95 35.98 -15.28
N THR A 144 21.43 36.22 -16.50
CA THR A 144 20.55 36.62 -17.61
C THR A 144 19.70 35.44 -18.06
N LYS A 145 18.49 35.73 -18.55
CA LYS A 145 17.56 34.74 -19.13
C LYS A 145 18.26 33.80 -20.12
N GLU A 146 19.12 34.33 -20.98
CA GLU A 146 19.82 33.55 -22.00
C GLU A 146 20.81 32.54 -21.39
N ASN A 147 21.52 32.93 -20.32
CA ASN A 147 22.43 32.02 -19.62
C ASN A 147 21.66 30.94 -18.84
N ILE A 148 20.52 31.29 -18.24
CA ILE A 148 19.65 30.32 -17.56
C ILE A 148 19.12 29.29 -18.56
N ILE A 149 18.58 29.73 -19.71
CA ILE A 149 18.10 28.82 -20.76
C ILE A 149 19.21 27.89 -21.25
N ASN A 150 20.39 28.41 -21.53
CA ASN A 150 21.53 27.57 -21.96
C ASN A 150 21.94 26.55 -20.90
N LYS A 151 21.84 26.91 -19.61
CA LYS A 151 22.11 26.00 -18.49
C LYS A 151 21.06 24.90 -18.39
N LEU A 152 19.78 25.23 -18.56
CA LEU A 152 18.68 24.25 -18.56
C LEU A 152 18.82 23.24 -19.71
N ILE A 153 19.09 23.72 -20.93
CA ILE A 153 19.34 22.86 -22.10
C ILE A 153 20.47 21.87 -21.80
N LYS A 154 21.55 22.33 -21.17
CA LYS A 154 22.73 21.50 -20.91
C LYS A 154 22.52 20.49 -19.77
N ASP A 155 21.85 20.88 -18.70
CA ASP A 155 21.76 20.08 -17.47
C ASP A 155 20.58 19.09 -17.49
N PHE A 156 19.52 19.41 -18.24
CA PHE A 156 18.28 18.64 -18.29
C PHE A 156 17.97 18.09 -19.70
N ASP A 157 18.90 18.23 -20.65
CA ASP A 157 18.77 17.78 -22.05
C ASP A 157 17.51 18.30 -22.76
N LEU A 158 17.07 19.49 -22.37
CA LEU A 158 15.87 20.13 -22.89
C LEU A 158 16.13 20.77 -24.25
N THR A 159 15.11 20.80 -25.10
CA THR A 159 15.12 21.69 -26.26
C THR A 159 15.08 23.15 -25.83
N LYS A 160 15.48 24.06 -26.73
CA LYS A 160 15.40 25.49 -26.47
C LYS A 160 13.98 25.96 -26.19
N GLU A 161 12.99 25.34 -26.84
CA GLU A 161 11.58 25.65 -26.68
C GLU A 161 11.08 25.26 -25.29
N GLU A 162 11.36 24.03 -24.85
CA GLU A 162 11.01 23.54 -23.51
C GLU A 162 11.70 24.35 -22.40
N ALA A 163 13.00 24.64 -22.55
CA ALA A 163 13.72 25.45 -21.56
C ALA A 163 13.16 26.88 -21.44
N VAL A 164 12.66 27.47 -22.54
CA VAL A 164 11.98 28.76 -22.52
C VAL A 164 10.61 28.65 -21.85
N GLU A 165 9.89 27.57 -22.08
CA GLU A 165 8.58 27.31 -21.47
C GLU A 165 8.68 27.20 -19.96
N TYR A 166 9.57 26.35 -19.43
CA TYR A 166 9.83 26.23 -17.99
C TYR A 166 10.23 27.56 -17.35
N TYR A 167 11.11 28.32 -18.01
CA TYR A 167 11.48 29.66 -17.52
C TYR A 167 10.29 30.62 -17.47
N ASN A 168 9.43 30.61 -18.49
CA ASN A 168 8.24 31.47 -18.51
C ASN A 168 7.17 31.00 -17.51
N GLN A 169 7.06 29.70 -17.24
CA GLN A 169 6.16 29.16 -16.22
C GLN A 169 6.61 29.61 -14.83
N TYR A 170 7.90 29.49 -14.51
CA TYR A 170 8.47 29.98 -13.26
C TYR A 170 8.10 31.46 -13.00
N LEU A 171 8.23 32.32 -14.01
CA LEU A 171 7.87 33.75 -13.92
C LEU A 171 6.37 34.05 -13.80
N LYS A 172 5.48 33.09 -14.09
CA LYS A 172 4.04 33.24 -13.86
C LYS A 172 3.65 32.90 -12.43
N GLU A 173 4.43 32.02 -11.81
CA GLU A 173 4.19 31.49 -10.47
C GLU A 173 4.88 32.32 -9.38
N HIS A 174 5.87 33.14 -9.74
CA HIS A 174 6.72 33.96 -8.86
C HIS A 174 6.88 35.40 -9.38
#